data_AF-A0A1V8RL31-F1
#
_entry.id   AF-A0A1V8RL31-F1
#
_cell.length_a   1.000
_cell.length_b   1.000
_cell.length_c   1.000
_cell.angle_alpha   90.00
_cell.angle_beta   90.00
_cell.angle_gamma   90.00
#
_symmetry.space_group_name_H-M   'P 1'
#
loop_
_entity.id
_entity.type
_entity.pdbx_description
1 polymer ?
#
loop_
_entity_poly.entity_id
_entity_poly.type
_entity_poly.pdbx_seq_one_letter_code
_entity_poly.pdbx_strand_id
1 'polypeptide(L)'
;MQLRDKITSLGVDQRWPAMNFGESKGRGFDHVVILPTEPMRLWLSDHAANLKPQSRAKFYVALTRGRHSVAIAMDWGTSPLPTGFSLYERAS
;
A
#
# COMPACT_ATOMS: atom_id res chain seq x y z
N MET A 1 6.51 -2.66 8.52
CA MET A 1 7.36 -2.37 7.34
C MET A 1 6.63 -1.43 6.40
N GLN A 2 7.26 -0.32 5.98
CA GLN A 2 6.69 0.60 5.00
C GLN A 2 7.10 0.17 3.57
N LEU A 3 6.14 -0.21 2.74
CA LEU A 3 6.39 -0.66 1.37
C LEU A 3 5.95 0.39 0.36
N ARG A 4 6.78 0.59 -0.67
CA ARG A 4 6.58 1.63 -1.70
C ARG A 4 7.35 1.37 -2.98
N ASP A 5 7.10 2.11 -4.05
CA ASP A 5 7.84 1.91 -5.31
C ASP A 5 9.26 2.52 -5.28
N LYS A 6 9.41 3.74 -4.74
CA LYS A 6 10.71 4.40 -4.53
C LYS A 6 10.85 4.76 -3.07
N ILE A 7 11.92 4.38 -2.37
CA ILE A 7 12.09 4.67 -0.94
C ILE A 7 12.26 6.17 -0.58
N THR A 8 12.46 7.03 -1.58
CA THR A 8 12.73 8.48 -1.41
C THR A 8 11.54 9.45 -1.56
N SER A 9 10.44 9.06 -2.21
CA SER A 9 9.13 9.75 -2.18
C SER A 9 8.65 10.22 -0.77
N LEU A 10 7.72 11.17 -0.76
CA LEU A 10 7.10 11.72 0.44
C LEU A 10 6.29 10.68 1.24
N GLY A 11 6.08 10.95 2.53
CA GLY A 11 5.20 10.15 3.41
C GLY A 11 5.86 8.96 4.12
N VAL A 12 7.14 8.64 3.86
CA VAL A 12 7.88 7.66 4.68
C VAL A 12 8.26 8.29 6.01
N ASP A 13 7.85 7.63 7.09
CA ASP A 13 8.33 7.93 8.42
C ASP A 13 9.73 7.33 8.60
N GLN A 14 10.75 8.18 8.73
CA GLN A 14 12.15 7.77 8.85
C GLN A 14 12.44 6.98 10.15
N ARG A 15 11.52 7.01 11.13
CA ARG A 15 11.64 6.22 12.37
C ARG A 15 11.36 4.73 12.16
N TRP A 16 10.75 4.37 11.03
CA TRP A 16 10.35 3.01 10.73
C TRP A 16 11.02 2.51 9.45
N PRO A 17 11.34 1.21 9.34
CA PRO A 17 11.98 0.67 8.15
C PRO A 17 11.07 0.82 6.93
N ALA A 18 11.68 1.19 5.81
CA ALA A 18 11.05 1.30 4.50
C ALA A 18 11.81 0.45 3.47
N MET A 19 11.07 -0.15 2.53
CA MET A 19 11.63 -1.02 1.50
C MET A 19 10.86 -0.85 0.19
N ASN A 20 11.54 -1.01 -0.94
CA ASN A 20 10.83 -0.98 -2.20
C ASN A 20 10.07 -2.29 -2.49
N PHE A 21 9.01 -2.21 -3.31
CA PHE A 21 8.17 -3.38 -3.62
C PHE A 21 8.98 -4.56 -4.18
N GLY A 22 9.97 -4.31 -5.04
CA GLY A 22 10.82 -5.35 -5.62
C GLY A 22 11.72 -6.03 -4.60
N GLU A 23 12.40 -5.26 -3.75
CA GLU A 23 13.27 -5.77 -2.68
C GLU A 23 12.51 -6.59 -1.63
N SER A 24 11.23 -6.28 -1.43
CA SER A 24 10.37 -7.04 -0.52
C SER A 24 10.00 -8.43 -1.02
N LYS A 25 10.27 -8.74 -2.29
CA LYS A 25 9.91 -10.04 -2.89
C LYS A 25 10.59 -11.19 -2.15
N GLY A 26 9.80 -12.18 -1.76
CA GLY A 26 10.27 -13.35 -0.99
C GLY A 26 10.48 -13.09 0.50
N ARG A 27 10.12 -11.90 1.01
CA ARG A 27 10.17 -11.55 2.43
C ARG A 27 8.76 -11.37 2.98
N GLY A 28 8.53 -11.80 4.21
CA GLY A 28 7.28 -11.57 4.94
C GLY A 28 7.53 -10.73 6.18
N PHE A 29 6.60 -9.82 6.50
CA PHE A 29 6.65 -8.96 7.67
C PHE A 29 5.34 -9.08 8.45
N ASP A 30 5.38 -8.93 9.76
CA ASP A 30 4.21 -9.11 10.63
C ASP A 30 3.11 -8.10 10.27
N HIS A 31 3.49 -6.83 10.15
CA HIS A 31 2.62 -5.73 9.73
C HIS A 31 3.25 -4.92 8.59
N VAL A 32 2.44 -4.62 7.58
CA VAL A 32 2.85 -3.84 6.40
C VAL A 32 1.95 -2.62 6.24
N VAL A 33 2.58 -1.47 5.98
CA VAL A 33 1.91 -0.27 5.50
C VAL A 33 2.36 -0.03 4.07
N ILE A 34 1.43 -0.04 3.13
CA ILE A 34 1.69 0.25 1.71
C ILE A 34 1.44 1.73 1.48
N LEU A 35 2.44 2.42 0.92
CA LEU A 35 2.27 3.75 0.35
C LEU A 35 2.09 3.57 -1.18
N PRO A 36 0.84 3.60 -1.68
CA PRO A 36 0.55 3.34 -3.08
C PRO A 36 1.10 4.45 -3.98
N THR A 37 1.39 4.09 -5.23
CA THR A 37 1.67 5.08 -6.28
C THR A 37 0.38 5.73 -6.77
N GLU A 38 0.47 6.84 -7.51
CA GLU A 38 -0.71 7.51 -8.05
C GLU A 38 -1.64 6.59 -8.86
N PRO A 39 -1.14 5.77 -9.81
CA PRO A 39 -2.01 4.82 -10.51
C PRO A 39 -2.67 3.79 -9.60
N MET A 40 -2.00 3.37 -8.52
CA MET A 40 -2.59 2.45 -7.54
C MET A 40 -3.68 3.13 -6.73
N ARG A 41 -3.49 4.40 -6.33
CA ARG A 41 -4.52 5.20 -5.65
C ARG A 41 -5.77 5.34 -6.52
N LEU A 42 -5.60 5.75 -7.77
CA LEU A 42 -6.71 5.88 -8.72
C LEU A 42 -7.46 4.55 -8.90
N TRP A 43 -6.73 3.44 -9.04
CA TRP A 43 -7.33 2.11 -9.17
C TRP A 43 -8.07 1.64 -7.91
N LEU A 44 -7.57 1.98 -6.72
CA LEU A 44 -8.24 1.66 -5.46
C LEU A 44 -9.53 2.46 -5.26
N SER A 45 -9.57 3.72 -5.73
CA SER A 45 -10.77 4.55 -5.69
C SER A 45 -11.78 4.18 -6.78
N ASP A 46 -11.30 3.78 -7.95
CA ASP A 46 -12.11 3.35 -9.09
C ASP A 46 -11.46 2.16 -9.80
N HIS A 47 -12.07 0.98 -9.67
CA HIS A 47 -11.56 -0.26 -10.27
C HIS A 47 -11.67 -0.28 -11.80
N ALA A 48 -12.41 0.66 -12.41
CA ALA A 48 -12.42 0.87 -13.86
C ALA A 48 -11.16 1.59 -14.38
N ALA A 49 -10.40 2.26 -13.50
CA ALA A 49 -9.15 2.91 -13.87
C ALA A 49 -8.11 1.88 -14.32
N ASN A 50 -7.35 2.20 -15.38
CA ASN A 50 -6.37 1.26 -15.91
C ASN A 50 -5.10 1.20 -15.04
N LEU A 51 -4.91 0.09 -14.31
CA LEU A 51 -3.65 -0.21 -13.64
C LEU A 51 -2.76 -1.09 -14.54
N LYS A 52 -1.69 -0.48 -15.09
CA LYS A 52 -0.74 -1.16 -15.99
C LYS A 52 -0.23 -2.49 -15.39
N PRO A 53 0.02 -3.53 -16.21
CA PRO A 53 0.42 -4.86 -15.72
C PRO A 53 1.61 -4.85 -14.74
N GLN A 54 2.63 -4.05 -15.01
CA GLN A 54 3.80 -3.93 -14.13
C GLN A 54 3.45 -3.32 -12.76
N SER A 55 2.63 -2.26 -12.73
CA SER A 55 2.17 -1.63 -11.49
C SER A 55 1.27 -2.57 -10.70
N ARG A 56 0.39 -3.32 -11.38
CA ARG A 56 -0.46 -4.34 -10.77
C ARG A 56 0.34 -5.46 -10.14
N ALA A 57 1.37 -5.97 -10.83
CA ALA A 57 2.26 -7.00 -10.29
C ALA A 57 3.04 -6.51 -9.06
N LYS A 58 3.58 -5.29 -9.10
CA LYS A 58 4.25 -4.67 -7.94
C LYS A 58 3.29 -4.49 -6.75
N PHE A 59 2.05 -4.08 -7.01
CA PHE A 59 1.06 -3.88 -5.97
C PHE A 59 0.68 -5.21 -5.30
N TYR A 60 0.44 -6.26 -6.10
CA TYR A 60 0.20 -7.61 -5.61
C TYR A 60 1.36 -8.14 -4.74
N VAL A 61 2.60 -7.90 -5.16
CA VAL A 61 3.79 -8.22 -4.36
C VAL A 61 3.72 -7.54 -2.99
N ALA A 62 3.41 -6.25 -2.92
CA ALA A 62 3.31 -5.50 -1.67
C ALA A 62 2.19 -6.02 -0.75
N LEU A 63 1.00 -6.29 -1.32
CA LEU A 63 -0.17 -6.79 -0.59
C LEU A 63 0.10 -8.15 0.08
N THR A 64 0.94 -8.98 -0.53
CA THR A 64 1.25 -10.32 -0.02
C THR A 64 2.47 -10.36 0.90
N ARG A 65 2.92 -9.22 1.43
CA ARG A 65 4.05 -9.16 2.39
C ARG A 65 3.62 -9.13 3.86
N GLY A 66 2.38 -8.75 4.16
CA GLY A 66 1.87 -8.75 5.54
C GLY A 66 1.44 -10.15 5.98
N ARG A 67 1.89 -10.60 7.14
CA ARG A 67 1.48 -11.88 7.74
C ARG A 67 0.19 -11.75 8.55
N HIS A 68 0.05 -10.65 9.28
CA HIS A 68 -1.09 -10.39 10.16
C HIS A 68 -1.98 -9.27 9.65
N SER A 69 -1.37 -8.19 9.13
CA SER A 69 -2.14 -7.09 8.55
C SER A 69 -1.41 -6.33 7.46
N VAL A 70 -2.22 -5.73 6.58
CA VAL A 70 -1.79 -4.82 5.54
C VAL A 70 -2.67 -3.58 5.63
N ALA A 71 -2.06 -2.42 5.81
CA ALA A 71 -2.73 -1.12 5.72
C ALA A 71 -2.31 -0.41 4.43
N ILE A 72 -3.21 0.37 3.85
CA ILE A 72 -2.92 1.23 2.70
C ILE A 72 -3.04 2.68 3.16
N ALA A 73 -1.92 3.41 3.12
CA ALA A 73 -1.84 4.79 3.53
C ALA A 73 -2.15 5.72 2.34
N MET A 74 -3.41 6.16 2.25
CA MET A 74 -3.84 7.21 1.32
C MET A 74 -5.01 7.99 1.92
N ASP A 75 -5.23 9.19 1.40
CA ASP A 75 -6.44 9.96 1.71
C ASP A 75 -7.61 9.32 0.96
N TRP A 76 -8.51 8.68 1.71
CA TRP A 76 -9.73 8.08 1.18
C TRP A 76 -10.85 9.11 1.00
N GLY A 77 -10.68 10.33 1.53
CA GLY A 77 -11.68 11.40 1.46
C GLY A 77 -13.06 10.94 1.92
N THR A 78 -14.08 11.27 1.12
CA THR A 78 -15.46 10.83 1.31
C THR A 78 -15.87 9.68 0.38
N SER A 79 -14.91 9.10 -0.36
CA SER A 79 -15.19 8.01 -1.29
C SER A 79 -15.61 6.75 -0.52
N PRO A 80 -16.59 5.98 -1.02
CA PRO A 80 -16.93 4.70 -0.40
C PRO A 80 -15.69 3.80 -0.43
N LEU A 81 -15.37 3.19 0.72
CA LEU A 81 -14.26 2.25 0.81
C LEU A 81 -14.57 1.02 -0.07
N PRO A 82 -13.55 0.42 -0.70
CA PRO A 82 -13.74 -0.85 -1.39
C PRO A 82 -14.28 -1.91 -0.43
N THR A 83 -15.14 -2.79 -0.94
CA THR A 83 -15.71 -3.88 -0.13
C THR A 83 -14.62 -4.67 0.59
N GLY A 84 -14.76 -4.82 1.92
CA GLY A 84 -13.78 -5.53 2.76
C GLY A 84 -12.67 -4.66 3.35
N PHE A 85 -12.63 -3.36 3.02
CA PHE A 85 -11.72 -2.41 3.65
C PHE A 85 -12.42 -1.71 4.83
N SER A 86 -11.66 -1.46 5.89
CA SER A 86 -12.05 -0.61 7.01
C SER A 86 -11.03 0.51 7.20
N LEU A 87 -11.51 1.68 7.64
CA LEU A 87 -10.62 2.75 8.06
C LEU A 87 -9.98 2.35 9.39
N TYR A 88 -8.65 2.50 9.46
CA TYR A 88 -7.95 2.37 10.72
C TYR A 88 -8.16 3.65 11.54
N GLU A 89 -8.91 3.53 12.63
CA GLU A 89 -9.01 4.57 13.65
C GLU A 89 -8.07 4.21 14.80
N ARG A 90 -7.11 5.11 15.08
CA ARG A 90 -6.29 4.94 16.28
C ARG A 90 -7.20 5.19 17.47
N ALA A 91 -7.39 4.16 18.31
CA ALA A 91 -8.05 4.33 19.60
C ALA A 91 -7.38 5.49 20.37
N SER A 92 -8.20 6.38 20.91
CA SER A 92 -7.77 7.58 21.64
C SER A 92 -7.15 7.20 22.98
#